data_AF-A0AB39ZNW1-F1
#
_entry.id   AF-A0AB39ZNW1-F1
#
_cell.length_a   1.000
_cell.length_b   1.000
_cell.length_c   1.000
_cell.angle_alpha   90.00
_cell.angle_beta   90.00
_cell.angle_gamma   90.00
#
_symmetry.space_group_name_H-M   'P 1'
#
loop_
_entity.id
_entity.type
_entity.pdbx_description
1 polymer ?
#
loop_
_entity_poly.entity_id
_entity_poly.type
_entity_poly.pdbx_seq_one_letter_code
_entity_poly.pdbx_strand_id
1 'polypeptide(L)'
;MSAFGDSDEETDFKEISSTNYQRVQEKVAKISYADGITDGREKVFQDSFDEGFENGFKTGFELAKLSAFYETMKNEEAENMEFRTEQEAYEKLKLADATDKAHFKYLEHQGKPLNVISNEQRTYVDDLLGTLVQQLPATTNLFTSSSGGSSVNVV
;
A
#
# COMPACT_ATOMS: atom_id res chain seq x y z
N MET A 1 -56.26 48.60 29.13
CA MET A 1 -54.93 47.98 28.98
C MET A 1 -55.17 46.50 28.73
N SER A 2 -54.92 46.05 27.51
CA SER A 2 -55.27 44.71 27.03
C SER A 2 -54.10 43.78 27.28
N ALA A 3 -54.25 42.87 28.24
CA ALA A 3 -53.27 41.84 28.57
C ALA A 3 -53.91 40.47 28.36
N PHE A 4 -54.11 40.09 27.10
CA PHE A 4 -54.53 38.74 26.70
C PHE A 4 -53.91 38.49 25.32
N GLY A 5 -52.75 37.84 25.27
CA GLY A 5 -52.07 37.51 24.01
C GLY A 5 -50.75 36.73 24.17
N ASP A 6 -50.09 36.83 25.32
CA ASP A 6 -48.67 36.42 25.42
C ASP A 6 -48.46 34.94 25.83
N SER A 7 -49.46 34.28 26.43
CA SER A 7 -49.28 32.94 27.01
C SER A 7 -49.34 31.79 25.99
N ASP A 8 -50.17 31.89 24.96
CA ASP A 8 -50.30 30.83 23.94
C ASP A 8 -49.17 30.91 22.91
N GLU A 9 -48.72 32.13 22.56
CA GLU A 9 -47.62 32.37 21.63
C GLU A 9 -46.26 31.89 22.20
N GLU A 10 -46.03 32.06 23.50
CA GLU A 10 -44.79 31.61 24.15
C GLU A 10 -44.71 30.07 24.23
N THR A 11 -45.85 29.39 24.46
CA THR A 11 -45.94 27.93 24.43
C THR A 11 -45.76 27.35 23.03
N ASP A 12 -46.40 27.93 22.01
CA ASP A 12 -46.26 27.51 20.61
C ASP A 12 -44.82 27.71 20.12
N PHE A 13 -44.20 28.84 20.46
CA PHE A 13 -42.81 29.10 20.10
C PHE A 13 -41.86 28.06 20.71
N LYS A 14 -42.09 27.68 21.97
CA LYS A 14 -41.26 26.69 22.68
C LYS A 14 -41.40 25.29 22.07
N GLU A 15 -42.62 24.89 21.70
CA GLU A 15 -42.89 23.60 21.05
C GLU A 15 -42.35 23.53 19.62
N ILE A 16 -42.47 24.62 18.85
CA ILE A 16 -41.86 24.72 17.51
C ILE A 16 -40.33 24.68 17.62
N SER A 17 -39.75 25.37 18.62
CA SER A 17 -38.30 25.39 18.83
C SER A 17 -37.75 24.01 19.21
N SER A 18 -38.44 23.27 20.10
CA SER A 18 -38.01 21.95 20.55
C SER A 18 -38.12 20.93 19.41
N THR A 19 -39.21 20.97 18.65
CA THR A 19 -39.43 20.11 17.49
C THR A 19 -38.39 20.38 16.39
N ASN A 20 -38.08 21.66 16.12
CA ASN A 20 -37.04 22.02 15.16
C ASN A 20 -35.66 21.60 15.64
N TYR A 21 -35.34 21.79 16.92
CA TYR A 21 -34.07 21.36 17.50
C TYR A 21 -33.89 19.85 17.40
N GLN A 22 -34.94 19.08 17.69
CA GLN A 22 -34.91 17.62 17.58
C GLN A 22 -34.74 17.16 16.13
N ARG A 23 -35.45 17.78 15.17
CA ARG A 23 -35.25 17.51 13.73
C ARG A 23 -33.83 17.85 13.26
N VAL A 24 -33.23 18.92 13.77
CA VAL A 24 -31.85 19.28 13.47
C VAL A 24 -30.90 18.22 14.03
N GLN A 25 -31.08 17.80 15.29
CA GLN A 25 -30.26 16.75 15.90
C GLN A 25 -30.36 15.42 15.13
N GLU A 26 -31.57 15.01 14.74
CA GLU A 26 -31.75 13.79 13.94
C GLU A 26 -31.08 13.87 12.57
N LYS A 27 -31.15 15.02 11.91
CA LYS A 27 -30.46 15.25 10.63
C LYS A 27 -28.94 15.18 10.81
N VAL A 28 -28.41 15.87 11.83
CA VAL A 28 -26.98 15.84 12.16
C VAL A 28 -26.55 14.40 12.44
N ALA A 29 -27.27 13.65 13.26
CA ALA A 29 -26.95 12.26 13.56
C ALA A 29 -26.91 11.37 12.30
N LYS A 30 -27.88 11.52 11.39
CA LYS A 30 -27.90 10.78 10.12
C LYS A 30 -26.74 11.14 9.20
N ILE A 31 -26.43 12.43 9.09
CA ILE A 31 -25.30 12.92 8.28
C ILE A 31 -24.00 12.39 8.88
N SER A 32 -23.76 12.59 10.18
CA SER A 32 -22.54 12.13 10.85
C SER A 32 -22.34 10.61 10.78
N TYR A 33 -23.42 9.82 10.86
CA TYR A 33 -23.32 8.37 10.67
C TYR A 33 -22.94 8.01 9.23
N ALA A 34 -23.59 8.62 8.23
CA ALA A 34 -23.27 8.38 6.83
C ALA A 34 -21.83 8.80 6.48
N ASP A 35 -21.38 9.92 7.04
CA ASP A 35 -20.03 10.46 6.91
C ASP A 35 -19.01 9.49 7.53
N GLY A 36 -19.25 9.03 8.76
CA GLY A 36 -18.38 8.06 9.42
C GLY A 36 -18.30 6.71 8.71
N ILE A 37 -19.38 6.25 8.06
CA ILE A 37 -19.33 5.04 7.21
C ILE A 37 -18.48 5.29 5.95
N THR A 38 -18.57 6.49 5.37
CA THR A 38 -17.82 6.86 4.18
C THR A 38 -16.33 6.96 4.51
N ASP A 39 -15.98 7.69 5.57
CA ASP A 39 -14.62 7.83 6.08
C ASP A 39 -14.02 6.47 6.45
N GLY A 40 -14.79 5.60 7.10
CA GLY A 40 -14.34 4.27 7.46
C GLY A 40 -14.02 3.41 6.23
N ARG A 41 -14.84 3.48 5.17
CA ARG A 41 -14.57 2.79 3.91
C ARG A 41 -13.35 3.33 3.20
N GLU A 42 -13.23 4.66 3.13
CA GLU A 42 -12.10 5.33 2.50
C GLU A 42 -10.80 4.96 3.21
N LYS A 43 -10.79 4.99 4.54
CA LYS A 43 -9.62 4.60 5.34
C LYS A 43 -9.18 3.16 5.06
N VAL A 44 -10.10 2.20 5.09
CA VAL A 44 -9.77 0.79 4.83
C VAL A 44 -9.24 0.62 3.40
N PHE A 45 -9.79 1.36 2.43
CA PHE A 45 -9.29 1.33 1.06
C PHE A 45 -7.86 1.87 0.95
N GLN A 46 -7.58 3.04 1.54
CA GLN A 46 -6.24 3.64 1.53
C GLN A 46 -5.22 2.74 2.24
N ASP A 47 -5.53 2.23 3.43
CA ASP A 47 -4.64 1.32 4.16
C ASP A 47 -4.30 0.07 3.33
N SER A 48 -5.30 -0.50 2.62
CA SER A 48 -5.11 -1.65 1.74
C SER A 48 -4.29 -1.31 0.49
N PHE A 49 -4.49 -0.11 -0.07
CA PHE A 49 -3.78 0.35 -1.24
C PHE A 49 -2.31 0.61 -0.92
N ASP A 50 -2.03 1.31 0.18
CA ASP A 50 -0.67 1.63 0.62
C ASP A 50 0.13 0.34 0.89
N GLU A 51 -0.47 -0.62 1.59
CA GLU A 51 0.17 -1.91 1.84
C GLU A 51 0.39 -2.73 0.55
N GLY A 52 -0.57 -2.72 -0.37
CA GLY A 52 -0.43 -3.37 -1.68
C GLY A 52 0.65 -2.71 -2.54
N PHE A 53 0.71 -1.38 -2.52
CA PHE A 53 1.68 -0.58 -3.25
C PHE A 53 3.09 -0.82 -2.72
N GLU A 54 3.30 -0.77 -1.39
CA GLU A 54 4.61 -1.00 -0.78
C GLU A 54 5.17 -2.38 -1.17
N ASN A 55 4.36 -3.43 -1.00
CA ASN A 55 4.77 -4.80 -1.33
C ASN A 55 5.05 -4.97 -2.83
N GLY A 56 4.17 -4.44 -3.69
CA GLY A 56 4.33 -4.53 -5.15
C GLY A 56 5.54 -3.74 -5.64
N PHE A 57 5.73 -2.52 -5.13
CA PHE A 57 6.86 -1.66 -5.45
C PHE A 57 8.17 -2.30 -5.03
N LYS A 58 8.28 -2.80 -3.79
CA LYS A 58 9.50 -3.46 -3.29
C LYS A 58 9.92 -4.62 -4.18
N THR A 59 8.96 -5.49 -4.53
CA THR A 59 9.22 -6.67 -5.38
C THR A 59 9.65 -6.26 -6.78
N GLY A 60 8.86 -5.39 -7.42
CA GLY A 60 9.10 -4.98 -8.80
C GLY A 60 10.40 -4.21 -8.95
N PHE A 61 10.71 -3.33 -7.99
CA PHE A 61 11.94 -2.56 -7.98
C PHE A 61 13.18 -3.45 -7.85
N GLU A 62 13.19 -4.40 -6.92
CA GLU A 62 14.35 -5.29 -6.73
C GLU A 62 14.58 -6.22 -7.92
N LEU A 63 13.51 -6.75 -8.52
CA LEU A 63 13.61 -7.56 -9.74
C LEU A 63 14.09 -6.74 -10.94
N ALA A 64 13.56 -5.52 -11.13
CA ALA A 64 13.97 -4.64 -12.22
C ALA A 64 15.43 -4.19 -12.07
N LYS A 65 15.90 -4.00 -10.84
CA LYS A 65 17.29 -3.64 -10.55
C LYS A 65 18.25 -4.75 -10.97
N LEU A 66 17.92 -6.00 -10.63
CA LEU A 66 18.72 -7.17 -11.03
C LEU A 66 18.68 -7.38 -12.55
N SER A 67 17.50 -7.29 -13.16
CA SER A 67 17.37 -7.49 -14.61
C SER A 67 18.17 -6.45 -15.39
N ALA A 68 18.08 -5.17 -15.03
CA ALA A 68 18.84 -4.09 -15.66
C ALA A 68 20.35 -4.25 -15.47
N PHE A 69 20.79 -4.69 -14.29
CA PHE A 69 22.21 -4.95 -14.02
C PHE A 69 22.77 -6.03 -14.95
N TYR A 70 22.11 -7.19 -15.02
CA TYR A 70 22.58 -8.28 -15.88
C TYR A 70 22.41 -8.00 -17.37
N GLU A 71 21.41 -7.20 -17.77
CA GLU A 71 21.28 -6.73 -19.14
C GLU A 71 22.47 -5.82 -19.53
N THR A 72 22.88 -4.93 -18.63
CA THR A 72 24.04 -4.05 -18.85
C THR A 72 25.35 -4.86 -18.92
N MET A 73 25.54 -5.79 -17.99
CA MET A 73 26.72 -6.67 -17.94
C MET A 73 26.82 -7.65 -19.12
N LYS A 74 25.70 -7.95 -19.78
CA LYS A 74 25.72 -8.76 -21.02
C LYS A 74 26.26 -7.96 -22.20
N ASN A 75 26.04 -6.65 -22.21
CA ASN A 75 26.47 -5.75 -23.28
C ASN A 75 27.94 -5.33 -23.13
N GLU A 76 28.44 -5.29 -21.90
CA GLU A 76 29.84 -5.04 -21.56
C GLU A 76 30.48 -6.37 -21.15
N GLU A 77 31.15 -7.08 -22.07
CA GLU A 77 31.79 -8.40 -21.80
C GLU A 77 32.43 -8.46 -20.41
N ALA A 78 31.73 -9.04 -19.43
CA ALA A 78 32.12 -8.93 -18.03
C ALA A 78 33.52 -9.53 -17.82
N GLU A 79 34.51 -8.74 -17.39
CA GLU A 79 35.88 -9.23 -17.15
C GLU A 79 35.98 -10.07 -15.85
N ASN A 80 34.99 -9.93 -14.95
CA ASN A 80 35.03 -10.55 -13.63
C ASN A 80 34.34 -11.93 -13.62
N MET A 81 35.10 -12.97 -13.25
CA MET A 81 34.61 -14.36 -13.18
C MET A 81 33.44 -14.55 -12.20
N GLU A 82 33.38 -13.83 -11.08
CA GLU A 82 32.30 -13.98 -10.09
C GLU A 82 30.95 -13.55 -10.67
N PHE A 83 30.90 -12.39 -11.36
CA PHE A 83 29.69 -11.90 -11.99
C PHE A 83 29.23 -12.78 -13.17
N ARG A 84 30.15 -13.46 -13.88
CA ARG A 84 29.78 -14.46 -14.90
C ARG A 84 29.08 -15.66 -14.29
N THR A 85 29.60 -16.18 -13.18
CA THR A 85 28.98 -17.32 -12.49
C THR A 85 27.61 -16.98 -11.93
N GLU A 86 27.43 -15.76 -11.39
CA GLU A 86 26.13 -15.29 -10.94
C GLU A 86 25.17 -14.99 -12.09
N GLN A 87 25.67 -14.51 -13.23
CA GLN A 87 24.84 -14.31 -14.42
C GLN A 87 24.24 -15.64 -14.89
N GLU A 88 25.02 -16.72 -14.94
CA GLU A 88 24.49 -18.05 -15.25
C GLU A 88 23.48 -18.54 -14.20
N ALA A 89 23.70 -18.22 -12.92
CA ALA A 89 22.75 -18.55 -11.86
C ALA A 89 21.44 -17.76 -12.01
N TYR A 90 21.51 -16.48 -12.34
CA TYR A 90 20.37 -15.62 -12.63
C TYR A 90 19.55 -16.14 -13.81
N GLU A 91 20.19 -16.53 -14.91
CA GLU A 91 19.51 -17.13 -16.05
C GLU A 91 18.83 -18.48 -15.70
N LYS A 92 19.44 -19.29 -14.81
CA LYS A 92 18.85 -20.55 -14.32
C LYS A 92 17.62 -20.33 -13.44
N LEU A 93 17.55 -19.22 -12.71
CA LEU A 93 16.40 -18.89 -11.86
C LEU A 93 15.12 -18.67 -12.66
N LYS A 94 15.22 -18.32 -13.95
CA LYS A 94 14.07 -18.06 -14.85
C LYS A 94 13.01 -17.18 -14.18
N LEU A 95 13.48 -16.11 -13.55
CA LEU A 95 12.62 -15.14 -12.89
C LEU A 95 11.61 -14.58 -13.90
N ALA A 96 10.36 -14.50 -13.48
CA ALA A 96 9.35 -13.80 -14.26
C ALA A 96 9.67 -12.30 -14.27
N ASP A 97 9.07 -11.59 -15.23
CA ASP A 97 9.23 -10.15 -15.29
C ASP A 97 8.70 -9.48 -14.01
N ALA A 98 9.27 -8.34 -13.63
CA ALA A 98 8.90 -7.59 -12.44
C ALA A 98 7.40 -7.24 -12.38
N THR A 99 6.75 -7.13 -13.55
CA THR A 99 5.32 -6.84 -13.68
C THR A 99 4.42 -8.08 -13.85
N ASP A 100 5.02 -9.28 -13.81
CA ASP A 100 4.30 -10.52 -14.03
C ASP A 100 3.33 -10.83 -12.87
N LYS A 101 2.15 -11.35 -13.23
CA LYS A 101 1.11 -11.73 -12.27
C LYS A 101 1.52 -12.85 -11.34
N ALA A 102 2.56 -13.62 -11.68
CA ALA A 102 3.15 -14.64 -10.81
C ALA A 102 3.63 -14.07 -9.46
N HIS A 103 3.97 -12.78 -9.42
CA HIS A 103 4.39 -12.09 -8.19
C HIS A 103 3.20 -11.66 -7.31
N PHE A 104 1.96 -11.77 -7.79
CA PHE A 104 0.76 -11.25 -7.14
C PHE A 104 0.00 -12.34 -6.38
N LYS A 105 0.43 -12.64 -5.15
CA LYS A 105 -0.18 -13.67 -4.29
C LYS A 105 -1.58 -13.35 -3.81
N TYR A 106 -1.98 -12.08 -3.86
CA TYR A 106 -3.37 -11.71 -3.63
C TYR A 106 -4.35 -12.35 -4.63
N LEU A 107 -3.91 -12.69 -5.85
CA LEU A 107 -4.75 -13.38 -6.85
C LEU A 107 -5.11 -14.80 -6.40
N GLU A 108 -4.25 -15.45 -5.62
CA GLU A 108 -4.43 -16.81 -5.11
C GLU A 108 -5.28 -16.84 -3.82
N HIS A 109 -5.54 -15.68 -3.23
CA HIS A 109 -6.18 -15.53 -1.92
C HIS A 109 -7.39 -14.61 -1.95
N GLN A 110 -8.04 -14.49 -3.11
CA GLN A 110 -9.27 -13.73 -3.27
C GLN A 110 -10.33 -14.17 -2.25
N GLY A 111 -10.92 -13.20 -1.55
CA GLY A 111 -11.94 -13.44 -0.52
C GLY A 111 -11.41 -13.73 0.89
N LYS A 112 -10.08 -13.83 1.08
CA LYS A 112 -9.49 -13.86 2.43
C LYS A 112 -9.43 -12.44 3.03
N PRO A 113 -9.33 -12.30 4.36
CA PRO A 113 -9.10 -11.00 4.98
C PRO A 113 -7.76 -10.38 4.55
N LEU A 114 -7.70 -9.04 4.48
CA LEU A 114 -6.53 -8.27 4.01
C LEU A 114 -5.23 -8.66 4.72
N ASN A 115 -5.27 -8.85 6.04
CA ASN A 115 -4.10 -9.20 6.83
C ASN A 115 -3.49 -10.55 6.41
N VAL A 116 -4.31 -11.52 5.98
CA VAL A 116 -3.84 -12.80 5.47
C VAL A 116 -3.21 -12.61 4.10
N ILE A 117 -3.89 -11.89 3.21
CA ILE A 117 -3.39 -11.60 1.86
C ILE A 117 -2.05 -10.88 1.90
N SER A 118 -1.93 -9.85 2.75
CA SER A 118 -0.70 -9.10 2.92
C SER A 118 0.43 -9.97 3.48
N ASN A 119 0.15 -10.78 4.51
CA ASN A 119 1.18 -11.66 5.08
C ASN A 119 1.71 -12.67 4.06
N GLU A 120 0.84 -13.25 3.25
CA GLU A 120 1.25 -14.19 2.19
C GLU A 120 2.07 -13.48 1.10
N GLN A 121 1.66 -12.27 0.70
CA GLN A 121 2.43 -11.45 -0.22
C GLN A 121 3.81 -11.12 0.37
N ARG A 122 3.87 -10.64 1.61
CA ARG A 122 5.14 -10.28 2.27
C ARG A 122 6.06 -11.49 2.41
N THR A 123 5.53 -12.64 2.80
CA THR A 123 6.29 -13.90 2.90
C THR A 123 6.89 -14.28 1.56
N TYR A 124 6.08 -14.22 0.48
CA TYR A 124 6.56 -14.47 -0.87
C TYR A 124 7.71 -13.52 -1.28
N VAL A 125 7.58 -12.22 -0.97
CA VAL A 125 8.61 -11.23 -1.28
C VAL A 125 9.89 -11.50 -0.50
N ASP A 126 9.78 -11.78 0.80
CA ASP A 126 10.94 -12.03 1.65
C ASP A 126 11.65 -13.34 1.25
N ASP A 127 10.91 -14.38 0.88
CA ASP A 127 11.47 -15.64 0.37
C ASP A 127 12.16 -15.46 -0.99
N LEU A 128 11.56 -14.66 -1.88
CA LEU A 128 12.13 -14.33 -3.18
C LEU A 128 13.45 -13.57 -3.00
N LEU A 129 13.44 -12.51 -2.19
CA LEU A 129 14.64 -11.73 -1.89
C LEU A 129 15.70 -12.57 -1.18
N GLY A 130 15.31 -13.44 -0.25
CA GLY A 130 16.22 -14.39 0.40
C GLY A 130 16.88 -15.35 -0.59
N THR A 131 16.13 -15.85 -1.56
CA THR A 131 16.66 -16.69 -2.65
C THR A 131 17.65 -15.92 -3.50
N LEU A 132 17.36 -14.67 -3.84
CA LEU A 132 18.25 -13.81 -4.61
C LEU A 132 19.56 -13.53 -3.87
N VAL A 133 19.50 -13.25 -2.57
CA VAL A 133 20.69 -13.05 -1.72
C VAL A 133 21.56 -14.31 -1.69
N GLN A 134 20.95 -15.49 -1.62
CA GLN A 134 21.69 -16.76 -1.57
C GLN A 134 22.32 -17.13 -2.91
N GLN A 135 21.64 -16.86 -4.02
CA GLN A 135 22.06 -17.29 -5.36
C GLN A 135 22.94 -16.25 -6.05
N LEU A 136 22.80 -14.97 -5.70
CA LEU A 136 23.48 -13.83 -6.33
C LEU A 136 24.17 -12.91 -5.29
N PRO A 137 24.95 -13.47 -4.34
CA PRO A 137 25.48 -12.72 -3.21
C PRO A 137 26.40 -11.54 -3.59
N ALA A 138 27.26 -11.64 -4.60
CA ALA A 138 28.14 -10.55 -5.04
C ALA A 138 27.33 -9.37 -5.56
N THR A 139 26.33 -9.63 -6.40
CA THR A 139 25.42 -8.61 -6.93
C THR A 139 24.56 -7.98 -5.83
N THR A 140 23.98 -8.79 -4.94
CA THR A 140 23.18 -8.27 -3.82
C THR A 140 24.04 -7.50 -2.80
N ASN A 141 25.28 -7.93 -2.55
CA ASN A 141 26.21 -7.21 -1.70
C ASN A 141 26.63 -5.88 -2.32
N LEU A 142 26.82 -5.80 -3.65
CA LEU A 142 27.08 -4.54 -4.35
C LEU A 142 25.96 -3.52 -4.12
N PHE A 143 24.72 -4.00 -4.16
CA PHE A 143 23.52 -3.18 -3.99
C PHE A 143 23.28 -2.70 -2.56
N THR A 144 23.77 -3.44 -1.57
CA THR A 144 23.64 -3.09 -0.14
C THR A 144 24.84 -2.27 0.35
N SER A 145 26.03 -2.53 -0.17
CA SER A 145 27.27 -1.85 0.23
C SER A 145 27.34 -0.38 -0.20
N SER A 146 26.59 0.05 -1.22
CA SER A 146 26.52 1.48 -1.61
C SER A 146 25.69 2.36 -0.66
N SER A 147 24.95 1.77 0.29
CA SER A 147 24.12 2.51 1.25
C SER A 147 24.92 3.28 2.31
N GLY A 148 26.24 3.08 2.39
CA GLY A 148 27.12 3.75 3.36
C GLY A 148 27.61 5.15 2.98
N GLY A 149 27.25 5.72 1.82
CA GLY A 149 27.93 6.92 1.33
C GLY A 149 27.20 7.88 0.38
N SER A 150 25.88 7.78 0.18
CA SER A 150 25.19 8.73 -0.70
C SER A 150 23.89 9.25 -0.08
N SER A 151 24.01 10.35 0.66
CA SER A 151 22.90 11.25 0.93
C SER A 151 22.50 11.95 -0.37
N VAL A 152 21.53 11.38 -1.09
CA VAL A 152 20.88 12.06 -2.21
C VAL A 152 19.93 13.09 -1.59
N ASN A 153 20.36 14.35 -1.60
CA ASN A 153 19.51 15.48 -1.24
C ASN A 153 18.52 15.69 -2.39
N VAL A 154 17.27 15.29 -2.19
CA VAL A 154 16.19 15.55 -3.14
C VAL A 154 15.74 17.00 -2.91
N VAL A 155 15.96 17.85 -3.92
CA VAL A 155 15.47 19.24 -3.99
C VAL A 155 13.99 19.24 -4.38
#